data_AF-A0A656KN42-F1
#
_entry.id   AF-A0A656KN42-F1
#
_cell.length_a   1.000
_cell.length_b   1.000
_cell.length_c   1.000
_cell.angle_alpha   90.00
_cell.angle_beta   90.00
_cell.angle_gamma   90.00
#
_symmetry.space_group_name_H-M   'P 1'
#
loop_
_entity.id
_entity.type
_entity.pdbx_description
1 polymer ?
#
loop_
_entity_poly.entity_id
_entity_poly.type
_entity_poly.pdbx_seq_one_letter_code
_entity_poly.pdbx_strand_id
1 'polypeptide(L)'
;MGRLIKNHLARLVVMSAGVYQIVAAISGLFWPKIFFDFFSRSLDPLVKPVPILQVLNLLIGFTMIAWEWPLGMIAGSALHRSIVARMVFLPVAVLASVLLYQAT
;
A
#
# COMPACT_ATOMS: atom_id res chain seq x y z
N MET A 1 6.11 3.36 -24.60
CA MET A 1 6.16 4.38 -23.53
C MET A 1 7.56 4.90 -23.46
N GLY A 2 7.76 6.18 -23.74
CA GLY A 2 9.09 6.80 -23.76
C GLY A 2 9.84 6.54 -22.44
N ARG A 3 11.09 6.11 -22.56
CA ARG A 3 12.02 5.83 -21.45
C ARG A 3 12.43 7.13 -20.75
N LEU A 4 11.48 7.78 -20.07
CA LEU A 4 11.78 8.91 -19.21
C LEU A 4 12.20 8.39 -17.84
N ILE A 5 13.38 8.82 -17.38
CA ILE A 5 13.95 8.53 -16.05
C ILE A 5 12.92 8.80 -14.94
N LYS A 6 12.09 9.82 -15.09
CA LYS A 6 11.01 10.18 -14.16
C LYS A 6 9.98 9.06 -13.94
N ASN A 7 9.69 8.25 -14.96
CA ASN A 7 8.74 7.14 -14.86
C ASN A 7 9.34 5.96 -14.08
N HIS A 8 10.63 5.67 -14.29
CA HIS A 8 11.33 4.62 -13.54
C HIS A 8 11.54 5.01 -12.08
N LEU A 9 11.88 6.29 -11.82
CA LEU A 9 11.99 6.80 -10.46
C LEU A 9 10.64 6.78 -9.74
N ALA A 10 9.55 7.21 -10.38
CA ALA A 10 8.22 7.15 -9.79
C ALA A 10 7.82 5.73 -9.39
N ARG A 11 8.12 4.73 -10.23
CA ARG A 11 7.88 3.32 -9.90
C ARG A 11 8.71 2.84 -8.73
N LEU A 12 9.99 3.22 -8.69
CA LEU A 12 10.85 2.87 -7.57
C LEU A 12 10.29 3.44 -6.26
N VAL A 13 9.83 4.70 -6.26
CA VAL A 13 9.19 5.32 -5.10
C VAL A 13 7.95 4.55 -4.68
N VAL A 14 7.07 4.17 -5.61
CA VAL A 14 5.86 3.39 -5.30
C VAL A 14 6.20 2.00 -4.76
N MET A 15 7.19 1.31 -5.33
CA MET A 15 7.63 0.01 -4.81
C MET A 15 8.24 0.13 -3.42
N SER A 16 9.07 1.15 -3.17
CA SER A 16 9.61 1.43 -1.84
C SER A 16 8.47 1.70 -0.84
N ALA A 17 7.49 2.52 -1.20
CA ALA A 17 6.32 2.77 -0.37
C ALA A 17 5.51 1.49 -0.10
N GLY A 18 5.34 0.62 -1.09
CA GLY A 18 4.71 -0.69 -0.93
C GLY A 18 5.46 -1.61 0.05
N VAL A 19 6.80 -1.60 0.03
CA VAL A 19 7.62 -2.34 1.01
C VAL A 19 7.42 -1.78 2.42
N TYR A 20 7.44 -0.46 2.58
CA TYR A 20 7.16 0.18 3.87
C TYR A 20 5.75 -0.17 4.38
N GLN A 21 4.74 -0.16 3.51
CA GLN A 21 3.37 -0.54 3.86
C GLN A 21 3.28 -1.99 4.33
N ILE A 22 4.01 -2.92 3.71
CA ILE A 22 4.09 -4.33 4.15
C ILE A 22 4.72 -4.42 5.54
N VAL A 23 5.88 -3.78 5.74
CA VAL A 23 6.59 -3.82 7.03
C VAL A 23 5.73 -3.21 8.13
N ALA A 24 5.08 -2.08 7.87
CA ALA A 24 4.15 -1.43 8.80
C ALA A 24 2.96 -2.34 9.14
N ALA A 25 2.39 -3.04 8.16
CA ALA A 25 1.30 -3.97 8.38
C ALA A 25 1.72 -5.17 9.24
N ILE A 26 2.93 -5.72 9.02
CA ILE A 26 3.50 -6.80 9.85
C ILE A 26 3.72 -6.30 11.29
N SER A 27 4.35 -5.15 11.47
CA SER A 27 4.53 -4.53 12.79
C SER A 27 3.19 -4.27 13.48
N GLY A 28 2.17 -3.91 12.71
CA GLY A 28 0.81 -3.72 13.18
C GLY A 28 0.13 -5.00 13.68
N LEU A 29 0.62 -6.20 13.34
CA LEU A 29 0.12 -7.46 13.90
C LEU A 29 0.55 -7.61 15.37
N PHE A 30 1.76 -7.16 15.71
CA PHE A 30 2.29 -7.23 17.09
C PHE A 30 1.78 -6.09 17.96
N TRP A 31 1.62 -4.89 17.39
CA TRP A 31 1.07 -3.72 18.08
C TRP A 31 -0.13 -3.16 17.31
N PRO A 32 -1.31 -3.79 17.42
CA PRO A 32 -2.48 -3.39 16.66
C PRO A 32 -3.02 -2.09 17.24
N LYS A 33 -2.79 -1.00 16.53
CA LYS A 33 -3.27 0.34 16.85
C LYS A 33 -3.69 1.05 15.58
N ILE A 34 -4.83 1.73 15.65
CA ILE A 34 -5.26 2.64 14.61
C ILE A 34 -4.65 4.00 14.86
N PHE A 35 -4.31 4.71 13.78
CA PHE A 35 -3.74 6.04 13.89
C PHE A 35 -4.61 6.99 14.72
N PHE A 36 -5.93 6.95 14.50
CA PHE A 36 -6.92 7.82 15.16
C PHE A 36 -7.39 7.34 16.55
N ASP A 37 -6.72 6.36 17.17
CA ASP A 37 -7.07 5.86 18.51
C ASP A 37 -7.03 6.98 19.59
N PHE A 38 -6.22 8.04 19.36
CA PHE A 38 -6.21 9.23 20.23
C PHE A 38 -7.49 10.08 20.15
N PHE A 39 -8.27 9.97 19.07
CA PHE A 39 -9.49 10.74 18.84
C PHE A 39 -10.76 9.92 19.09
N SER A 40 -10.79 8.66 18.64
CA SER A 40 -11.94 7.78 18.80
C SER A 40 -11.55 6.30 18.79
N ARG A 41 -12.18 5.51 19.67
CA ARG A 41 -12.02 4.05 19.77
C ARG A 41 -13.03 3.25 18.93
N SER A 42 -13.94 3.92 18.22
CA SER A 42 -14.98 3.23 17.44
C SER A 42 -14.43 2.36 16.32
N LEU A 43 -13.18 2.58 15.91
CA LEU A 43 -12.52 1.85 14.83
C LEU A 43 -11.65 0.68 15.32
N ASP A 44 -11.42 0.54 16.63
CA ASP A 44 -10.61 -0.55 17.22
C ASP A 44 -10.97 -1.96 16.71
N PRO A 45 -12.25 -2.29 16.44
CA PRO A 45 -12.63 -3.58 15.84
C PRO A 45 -11.92 -3.94 14.53
N LEU A 46 -11.38 -2.95 13.80
CA LEU A 46 -10.65 -3.17 12.54
C LEU A 46 -9.23 -3.70 12.75
N VAL A 47 -8.65 -3.56 13.93
CA VAL A 47 -7.30 -4.03 14.28
C VAL A 47 -7.28 -5.09 15.38
N LYS A 48 -8.29 -5.15 16.24
CA LYS A 48 -8.47 -6.20 17.27
C LYS A 48 -9.96 -6.51 17.47
N PRO A 49 -10.35 -7.77 17.71
CA PRO A 49 -9.49 -8.96 17.88
C PRO A 49 -8.97 -9.54 16.56
N VAL A 50 -9.58 -9.20 15.42
CA VAL A 50 -9.16 -9.66 14.10
C VAL A 50 -8.39 -8.55 13.39
N PRO A 51 -7.18 -8.81 12.86
CA PRO A 51 -6.33 -7.78 12.26
C PRO A 51 -6.74 -7.48 10.79
N ILE A 52 -7.99 -7.05 10.58
CA ILE A 52 -8.55 -6.81 9.25
C ILE A 52 -7.74 -5.76 8.49
N LEU A 53 -7.41 -4.66 9.17
CA LEU A 53 -6.69 -3.54 8.57
C LEU A 53 -5.25 -3.90 8.17
N GLN A 54 -4.57 -4.73 8.96
CA GLN A 54 -3.21 -5.21 8.67
C GLN A 54 -3.21 -6.15 7.47
N VAL A 55 -4.17 -7.10 7.41
CA VAL A 55 -4.31 -8.01 6.27
C VAL A 55 -4.62 -7.23 4.99
N LEU A 56 -5.51 -6.24 5.06
CA LEU A 56 -5.81 -5.37 3.93
C LEU A 56 -4.56 -4.62 3.43
N ASN A 57 -3.79 -4.03 4.34
CA ASN A 57 -2.57 -3.31 3.99
C ASN A 57 -1.46 -4.23 3.45
N LEU A 58 -1.34 -5.46 3.95
CA LEU A 58 -0.46 -6.48 3.37
C LEU A 58 -0.83 -6.76 1.92
N LEU A 59 -2.12 -7.03 1.66
CA LEU A 59 -2.61 -7.31 0.30
C LEU A 59 -2.37 -6.13 -0.64
N ILE A 60 -2.65 -4.91 -0.18
CA ILE A 60 -2.40 -3.68 -0.96
C ILE A 60 -0.90 -3.50 -1.24
N GLY A 61 -0.04 -3.66 -0.23
CA GLY A 61 1.41 -3.53 -0.38
C GLY A 61 1.99 -4.55 -1.36
N PHE A 62 1.59 -5.83 -1.26
CA PHE A 62 1.98 -6.86 -2.23
C PHE A 62 1.46 -6.55 -3.63
N THR A 63 0.23 -6.05 -3.75
CA THR A 63 -0.36 -5.67 -5.05
C THR A 63 0.38 -4.48 -5.68
N MET A 64 0.76 -3.46 -4.89
CA MET A 64 1.56 -2.32 -5.35
C MET A 64 2.89 -2.78 -5.92
N ILE A 65 3.60 -3.65 -5.19
CA ILE A 65 4.88 -4.20 -5.63
C ILE A 65 4.65 -5.00 -6.90
N ALA A 66 3.77 -6.01 -6.88
CA ALA A 66 3.54 -6.88 -8.03
C ALA A 66 3.14 -6.11 -9.30
N TRP A 67 2.35 -5.05 -9.16
CA TRP A 67 1.90 -4.23 -10.29
C TRP A 67 3.02 -3.34 -10.84
N GLU A 68 3.81 -2.67 -9.99
CA GLU A 68 4.87 -1.78 -10.47
C GLU A 68 6.16 -2.50 -10.83
N TRP A 69 6.29 -3.75 -10.40
CA TRP A 69 7.48 -4.55 -10.62
C TRP A 69 7.71 -4.82 -12.12
N PRO A 70 8.86 -4.42 -12.68
CA PRO A 70 9.12 -4.48 -14.11
C PRO A 70 9.61 -5.86 -14.61
N LEU A 71 9.37 -6.97 -13.90
CA LEU A 71 9.71 -8.31 -14.43
C LEU A 71 8.67 -8.80 -15.45
N GLY A 72 9.17 -9.59 -16.41
CA GLY A 72 8.52 -9.89 -17.69
C GLY A 72 7.12 -10.52 -17.65
N MET A 73 6.61 -10.94 -16.50
CA MET A 73 5.28 -11.55 -16.39
C MET A 73 4.13 -10.53 -16.48
N ILE A 74 4.34 -9.29 -15.99
CA ILE A 74 3.28 -8.26 -15.90
C ILE A 74 3.66 -7.01 -16.72
N ALA A 75 4.95 -6.85 -17.02
CA ALA A 75 5.49 -5.73 -17.78
C ALA A 75 4.84 -5.63 -19.17
N GLY A 76 4.21 -4.49 -19.45
CA GLY A 76 3.61 -4.21 -20.75
C GLY A 76 2.13 -4.55 -20.88
N SER A 77 1.46 -5.08 -19.86
CA SER A 77 -0.01 -5.21 -19.87
C SER A 77 -0.71 -3.83 -19.94
N ALA A 78 -1.97 -3.80 -20.39
CA ALA A 78 -2.75 -2.56 -20.48
C ALA A 78 -2.90 -1.88 -19.10
N LEU A 79 -3.11 -2.69 -18.05
CA LEU A 79 -3.23 -2.23 -16.67
C LEU A 79 -1.88 -1.74 -16.12
N HIS A 80 -0.78 -2.43 -16.41
CA HIS A 80 0.58 -1.98 -16.07
C HIS A 80 0.96 -0.65 -16.73
N ARG A 81 0.41 -0.32 -17.90
CA ARG A 81 0.65 0.95 -18.60
C ARG A 81 -0.36 2.04 -18.27
N SER A 82 -1.46 1.74 -17.59
CA SER A 82 -2.51 2.72 -17.32
C SER A 82 -2.12 3.69 -16.21
N ILE A 83 -2.17 4.99 -16.51
CA ILE A 83 -1.99 6.03 -15.49
C ILE A 83 -3.27 6.29 -14.70
N VAL A 84 -4.43 6.11 -15.34
CA VAL A 84 -5.75 6.25 -14.71
C VAL A 84 -5.91 5.21 -13.60
N ALA A 85 -5.53 3.97 -13.88
CA ALA A 85 -5.63 2.90 -12.90
C ALA A 85 -4.76 3.19 -11.65
N ARG A 86 -3.57 3.77 -11.83
CA ARG A 86 -2.70 4.22 -10.73
C ARG A 86 -3.31 5.38 -9.95
N MET A 87 -3.88 6.35 -10.66
CA MET A 87 -4.49 7.52 -10.06
C MET A 87 -5.68 7.17 -9.17
N VAL A 88 -6.39 6.08 -9.48
CA VAL A 88 -7.48 5.56 -8.64
C VAL A 88 -6.95 4.71 -7.49
N PHE A 89 -5.97 3.83 -7.75
CA PHE A 89 -5.52 2.86 -6.76
C PHE A 89 -4.59 3.45 -5.69
N LEU A 90 -3.71 4.39 -6.06
CA LEU A 90 -2.76 5.01 -5.11
C LEU A 90 -3.46 5.73 -3.96
N PRO A 91 -4.51 6.55 -4.17
CA PRO A 91 -5.27 7.13 -3.07
C PRO A 91 -5.86 6.09 -2.13
N VAL A 92 -6.39 4.97 -2.65
CA VAL A 92 -6.93 3.89 -1.82
C VAL A 92 -5.83 3.26 -0.97
N ALA A 93 -4.65 3.02 -1.56
CA ALA A 93 -3.50 2.49 -0.84
C ALA A 93 -3.02 3.43 0.27
N VAL A 94 -2.96 4.73 0.00
CA VAL A 94 -2.59 5.76 0.98
C VAL A 94 -3.61 5.82 2.11
N LEU A 95 -4.91 5.84 1.80
CA LEU A 95 -5.96 5.88 2.83
C LEU A 95 -5.93 4.65 3.73
N ALA A 96 -5.74 3.46 3.17
CA ALA A 96 -5.59 2.24 3.96
C ALA A 96 -4.35 2.29 4.87
N SER A 97 -3.24 2.86 4.38
CA SER A 97 -2.00 2.98 5.12
C SER A 97 -2.10 4.01 6.26
N VAL A 98 -2.72 5.17 6.03
CA VAL A 98 -2.88 6.22 7.05
C VAL A 98 -3.66 5.75 8.27
N LEU A 99 -4.58 4.78 8.10
CA LEU A 99 -5.33 4.22 9.22
C LEU A 99 -4.47 3.34 10.14
N LEU A 100 -3.34 2.80 9.67
CA LEU A 100 -2.38 2.05 10.48
C LEU A 100 -1.44 3.00 11.21
N TYR A 101 -1.39 2.91 12.54
CA TYR A 101 -0.45 3.69 13.34
C TYR A 101 1.02 3.41 13.01
N GLN A 102 1.36 2.17 12.66
CA GLN A 102 2.75 1.78 12.36
C GLN A 102 3.25 2.27 10.99
N ALA A 103 2.38 2.87 10.19
CA ALA A 103 2.70 3.40 8.88
C ALA A 103 2.89 4.93 8.87
N THR A 104 2.78 5.57 10.04
CA THR A 104 2.95 7.03 10.26
C THR A 104 4.07 7.30 11.24
#